data_AF-A0A8T4LV47-F1
#
_entry.id   AF-A0A8T4LV47-F1
#
_cell.length_a   1.000
_cell.length_b   1.000
_cell.length_c   1.000
_cell.angle_alpha   90.00
_cell.angle_beta   90.00
_cell.angle_gamma   90.00
#
_symmetry.space_group_name_H-M   'P 1'
#
loop_
_entity.id
_entity.type
_entity.pdbx_description
1 polymer ?
#
loop_
_entity_poly.entity_id
_entity_poly.type
_entity_poly.pdbx_seq_one_letter_code
_entity_poly.pdbx_strand_id
1 'polypeptide(L)'
;MKALETRKKFLEKAKLQTQEALSQKDALIIQAVRSIDDLDEVKSLLQQRLNEWYKVNFPDLRVNDDVLAKIAAEFGSKEHYQDEKLAEIASETKAHAIMVAAAASYGAKFDKDDSNAVKEFAKQIAGIMEARKETEEYVNSMVEKELKNVAFMLDPLLAARLLALAGSLKNLAEMPASTIQVIGAERSLFKHLRQHTRPPKHGIIFQHPAINSAPLHQRGRIARALAAKLAIAAKADFYTQHFIAPKLKEQFEKRLKQIQEAPVKPQSEKPKHNYRDDIEDDRFPRKRFGGGGRRPFGGGGGRPFGGKPFNRPSGGGRPFDRNRGGGHGGSGGQGGKPFGKKPFKRFDKGRR
;
A
#
# COMPACT_ATOMS: atom_id res chain seq x y z
N MET A 1 -32.49 36.23 0.43
CA MET A 1 -32.94 35.43 1.59
C MET A 1 -32.88 33.91 1.35
N LYS A 2 -33.66 33.33 0.42
CA LYS A 2 -33.64 31.87 0.13
C LYS A 2 -32.26 31.25 -0.17
N ALA A 3 -31.40 31.94 -0.93
CA ALA A 3 -30.06 31.43 -1.27
C ALA A 3 -29.09 31.35 -0.07
N LEU A 4 -29.27 32.23 0.94
CA LEU A 4 -28.48 32.21 2.16
C LEU A 4 -28.96 31.10 3.11
N GLU A 5 -30.26 30.85 3.15
CA GLU A 5 -30.86 29.73 3.91
C GLU A 5 -30.50 28.37 3.32
N THR A 6 -30.53 28.20 2.00
CA THR A 6 -30.09 26.95 1.36
C THR A 6 -28.61 26.71 1.60
N ARG A 7 -27.75 27.74 1.46
CA ARG A 7 -26.32 27.64 1.80
C ARG A 7 -26.11 27.23 3.26
N LYS A 8 -26.84 27.83 4.21
CA LYS A 8 -26.77 27.45 5.63
C LYS A 8 -27.17 26.00 5.85
N LYS A 9 -28.28 25.53 5.26
CA LYS A 9 -28.73 24.13 5.33
C LYS A 9 -27.71 23.15 4.73
N PHE A 10 -27.09 23.49 3.60
CA PHE A 10 -26.02 22.67 3.02
C PHE A 10 -24.79 22.62 3.91
N LEU A 11 -24.39 23.75 4.51
CA LEU A 11 -23.27 23.80 5.45
C LEU A 11 -23.55 23.02 6.73
N GLU A 12 -24.77 23.10 7.28
CA GLU A 12 -25.16 22.29 8.44
C GLU A 12 -25.17 20.80 8.11
N LYS A 13 -25.72 20.41 6.96
CA LYS A 13 -25.69 19.01 6.50
C LYS A 13 -24.26 18.51 6.29
N ALA A 14 -23.39 19.33 5.69
CA ALA A 14 -21.98 19.00 5.53
C ALA A 14 -21.25 18.88 6.87
N LYS A 15 -21.54 19.77 7.84
CA LYS A 15 -21.01 19.67 9.20
C LYS A 15 -21.44 18.39 9.89
N LEU A 16 -22.73 18.05 9.84
CA LEU A 16 -23.27 16.82 10.41
C LEU A 16 -22.62 15.57 9.78
N GLN A 17 -22.51 15.52 8.45
CA GLN A 17 -21.83 14.42 7.76
C GLN A 17 -20.34 14.31 8.14
N THR A 18 -19.66 15.44 8.31
CA THR A 18 -18.25 15.47 8.74
C THR A 18 -18.14 15.01 10.19
N GLN A 19 -19.04 15.46 11.05
CA GLN A 19 -19.07 15.09 12.46
C GLN A 19 -19.38 13.60 12.63
N GLU A 20 -20.31 13.04 11.84
CA GLU A 20 -20.58 11.61 11.81
C GLU A 20 -19.33 10.83 11.39
N ALA A 21 -18.66 11.22 10.29
CA ALA A 21 -17.43 10.57 9.83
C ALA A 21 -16.28 10.66 10.84
N LEU A 22 -16.13 11.78 11.55
CA LEU A 22 -15.13 11.97 12.60
C LEU A 22 -15.48 11.25 13.91
N SER A 23 -16.77 10.99 14.15
CA SER A 23 -17.25 10.25 15.32
C SER A 23 -17.14 8.74 15.15
N GLN A 24 -16.87 8.25 13.93
CA GLN A 24 -16.64 6.83 13.71
C GLN A 24 -15.31 6.44 14.35
N LYS A 25 -15.36 5.40 15.18
CA LYS A 25 -14.21 4.93 15.97
C LYS A 25 -13.07 4.38 15.10
N ASP A 26 -13.37 4.01 13.86
CA ASP A 26 -12.37 3.61 12.87
C ASP A 26 -11.41 4.76 12.52
N ALA A 27 -11.87 6.02 12.52
CA ALA A 27 -11.02 7.18 12.29
C ALA A 27 -9.89 7.30 13.33
N LEU A 28 -10.19 7.03 14.61
CA LEU A 28 -9.20 7.04 15.69
C LEU A 28 -8.16 5.92 15.52
N ILE A 29 -8.61 4.71 15.15
CA ILE A 29 -7.71 3.59 14.87
C ILE A 29 -6.75 3.93 13.72
N ILE A 30 -7.27 4.56 12.66
CA ILE A 30 -6.47 4.98 11.49
C ILE A 30 -5.41 6.01 11.88
N GLN A 31 -5.75 7.01 12.69
CA GLN A 31 -4.76 8.01 13.14
C GLN A 31 -3.74 7.42 14.09
N ALA A 32 -4.16 6.56 15.02
CA ALA A 32 -3.27 5.91 15.97
C ALA A 32 -2.25 5.02 15.27
N VAL A 33 -2.66 4.20 14.28
CA VAL A 33 -1.70 3.34 13.56
C VAL A 33 -0.73 4.14 12.67
N ARG A 34 -1.18 5.25 12.08
CA ARG A 34 -0.28 6.17 11.37
C ARG A 34 0.73 6.81 12.32
N SER A 35 0.28 7.17 13.52
CA SER A 35 1.16 7.70 14.57
C SER A 35 2.21 6.66 14.98
N ILE A 36 1.87 5.37 15.06
CA ILE A 36 2.85 4.29 15.30
C ILE A 36 3.90 4.25 14.17
N ASP A 37 3.46 4.31 12.92
CA ASP A 37 4.38 4.28 11.77
C ASP A 37 5.30 5.52 11.77
N ASP A 38 4.78 6.70 12.12
CA ASP A 38 5.57 7.94 12.26
C ASP A 38 6.56 7.85 13.43
N LEU A 39 6.14 7.30 14.58
CA LEU A 39 7.02 7.06 15.74
C LEU A 39 8.15 6.08 15.39
N ASP A 40 7.87 5.04 14.60
CA ASP A 40 8.88 4.09 14.13
C ASP A 40 9.92 4.76 13.21
N GLU A 41 9.48 5.68 12.33
CA GLU A 41 10.39 6.46 11.48
C GLU A 41 11.27 7.43 12.29
N VAL A 42 10.65 8.19 13.20
CA VAL A 42 11.37 9.12 14.08
C VAL A 42 12.34 8.38 14.99
N LYS A 43 11.92 7.26 15.59
CA LYS A 43 12.78 6.39 16.40
C LYS A 43 14.00 5.96 15.60
N SER A 44 13.80 5.45 14.39
CA SER A 44 14.91 4.98 13.54
C SER A 44 15.89 6.10 13.21
N LEU A 45 15.39 7.29 12.88
CA LEU A 45 16.22 8.46 12.60
C LEU A 45 17.06 8.85 13.82
N LEU A 46 16.44 8.97 15.00
CA LEU A 46 17.13 9.36 16.23
C LEU A 46 18.14 8.31 16.69
N GLN A 47 17.82 7.03 16.52
CA GLN A 47 18.72 5.91 16.82
C GLN A 47 19.98 5.95 15.96
N GLN A 48 19.86 6.25 14.66
CA GLN A 48 21.04 6.44 13.81
C GLN A 48 21.91 7.60 14.30
N ARG A 49 21.30 8.73 14.68
CA ARG A 49 22.02 9.88 15.23
C ARG A 49 22.71 9.53 16.56
N LEU A 50 22.03 8.83 17.46
CA LEU A 50 22.62 8.38 18.73
C LEU A 50 23.78 7.44 18.48
N ASN A 51 23.64 6.48 17.55
CA ASN A 51 24.70 5.53 17.21
C ASN A 51 25.95 6.23 16.67
N GLU A 52 25.77 7.20 15.77
CA GLU A 52 26.88 8.03 15.26
C GLU A 52 27.55 8.87 16.37
N TRP A 53 26.76 9.49 17.26
CA TRP A 53 27.30 10.30 18.35
C TRP A 53 28.03 9.43 19.39
N TYR A 54 27.44 8.31 19.79
CA TYR A 54 28.00 7.43 20.80
C TYR A 54 29.31 6.76 20.35
N LYS A 55 29.50 6.53 19.05
CA LYS A 55 30.75 6.02 18.47
C LYS A 55 31.97 6.90 18.76
N VAL A 56 31.78 8.20 19.05
CA VAL A 56 32.87 9.07 19.47
C VAL A 56 33.46 8.61 20.80
N ASN A 57 32.62 8.15 21.74
CA ASN A 57 33.04 7.63 23.05
C ASN A 57 33.35 6.14 23.03
N PHE A 58 32.55 5.33 22.32
CA PHE A 58 32.71 3.89 22.25
C PHE A 58 32.53 3.35 20.81
N PRO A 59 33.58 3.46 19.96
CA PRO A 59 33.50 3.04 18.56
C PRO A 59 33.32 1.52 18.35
N ASP A 60 33.80 0.71 19.30
CA ASP A 60 33.80 -0.76 19.19
C ASP A 60 32.49 -1.41 19.66
N LEU A 61 31.52 -0.61 20.12
CA LEU A 61 30.26 -1.11 20.65
C LEU A 61 29.40 -1.73 19.55
N ARG A 62 29.10 -3.03 19.68
CA ARG A 62 28.25 -3.79 18.75
C ARG A 62 27.00 -4.29 19.46
N VAL A 63 26.00 -3.42 19.55
CA VAL A 63 24.69 -3.74 20.14
C VAL A 63 23.57 -3.30 19.21
N ASN A 64 22.37 -3.83 19.44
CA ASN A 64 21.17 -3.36 18.75
C ASN A 64 20.87 -1.91 19.15
N ASP A 65 20.31 -1.11 18.24
CA ASP A 65 20.04 0.31 18.48
C ASP A 65 19.08 0.55 19.67
N ASP A 66 18.12 -0.35 19.91
CA ASP A 66 17.23 -0.32 21.08
C ASP A 66 17.98 -0.50 22.40
N VAL A 67 18.99 -1.38 22.39
CA VAL A 67 19.84 -1.64 23.57
C VAL A 67 20.78 -0.48 23.78
N LEU A 68 21.35 0.08 22.71
CA LEU A 68 22.18 1.28 22.77
C LEU A 68 21.45 2.45 23.39
N ALA A 69 20.21 2.71 22.96
CA ALA A 69 19.39 3.80 23.51
C ALA A 69 19.20 3.65 25.02
N LYS A 70 18.93 2.44 25.51
CA LYS A 70 18.78 2.18 26.96
C LYS A 70 20.10 2.35 27.73
N ILE A 71 21.21 1.84 27.20
CA ILE A 71 22.54 1.99 27.81
C ILE A 71 22.92 3.47 27.89
N ALA A 72 22.79 4.21 26.79
CA ALA A 72 23.11 5.63 26.74
C ALA A 72 22.19 6.46 27.66
N ALA A 73 20.91 6.10 27.78
CA ALA A 73 19.96 6.77 28.69
C ALA A 73 20.29 6.54 30.18
N GLU A 74 20.90 5.42 30.53
CA GLU A 74 21.28 5.12 31.92
C GLU A 74 22.64 5.74 32.27
N PHE A 75 23.66 5.53 31.42
CA PHE A 75 25.06 5.83 31.76
C PHE A 75 25.64 7.08 31.11
N GLY A 76 25.14 7.48 29.93
CA GLY A 76 25.66 8.60 29.14
C GLY A 76 27.02 8.36 28.48
N SER A 77 27.96 7.71 29.18
CA SER A 77 29.30 7.40 28.68
C SER A 77 29.83 6.05 29.21
N LYS A 78 30.82 5.48 28.52
CA LYS A 78 31.42 4.18 28.87
C LYS A 78 32.13 4.17 30.23
N GLU A 79 32.56 5.34 30.70
CA GLU A 79 33.27 5.49 31.98
C GLU A 79 32.35 5.28 33.19
N HIS A 80 31.04 5.40 33.02
CA HIS A 80 30.06 5.25 34.09
C HIS A 80 29.37 3.89 34.14
N TYR A 81 29.84 2.92 33.35
CA TYR A 81 29.23 1.60 33.27
C TYR A 81 29.29 0.85 34.60
N GLN A 82 28.15 0.23 34.94
CA GLN A 82 27.98 -0.62 36.11
C GLN A 82 27.46 -1.99 35.67
N ASP A 83 28.10 -3.05 36.13
CA ASP A 83 27.86 -4.43 35.65
C ASP A 83 26.42 -4.88 35.94
N GLU A 84 25.90 -4.59 37.14
CA GLU A 84 24.53 -4.94 37.57
C GLU A 84 23.47 -4.35 36.64
N LYS A 85 23.53 -3.03 36.40
CA LYS A 85 22.57 -2.32 35.55
C LYS A 85 22.73 -2.64 34.06
N LEU A 86 23.94 -2.96 33.60
CA LEU A 86 24.15 -3.42 32.23
C LEU A 86 23.55 -4.81 32.00
N ALA A 87 23.62 -5.69 33.00
CA ALA A 87 23.04 -7.03 32.94
C ALA A 87 21.50 -6.97 32.78
N GLU A 88 20.83 -6.03 33.46
CA GLU A 88 19.39 -5.79 33.32
C GLU A 88 18.99 -5.40 31.87
N ILE A 89 19.84 -4.64 31.19
CA ILE A 89 19.53 -4.09 29.86
C ILE A 89 19.90 -5.05 28.72
N ALA A 90 21.09 -5.65 28.78
CA ALA A 90 21.68 -6.37 27.65
C ALA A 90 21.84 -7.88 27.88
N SER A 91 21.47 -8.41 29.06
CA SER A 91 21.81 -9.74 29.60
C SER A 91 23.26 -9.87 30.09
N GLU A 92 23.48 -10.71 31.11
CA GLU A 92 24.76 -10.89 31.80
C GLU A 92 25.94 -11.18 30.85
N THR A 93 25.75 -12.10 29.90
CA THR A 93 26.80 -12.48 28.94
C THR A 93 27.25 -11.31 28.05
N LYS A 94 26.31 -10.45 27.64
CA LYS A 94 26.63 -9.28 26.82
C LYS A 94 27.15 -8.13 27.66
N ALA A 95 26.66 -7.96 28.89
CA ALA A 95 27.14 -6.95 29.83
C ALA A 95 28.65 -7.09 30.08
N HIS A 96 29.09 -8.30 30.42
CA HIS A 96 30.51 -8.59 30.61
C HIS A 96 31.33 -8.32 29.33
N ALA A 97 30.83 -8.73 28.17
CA ALA A 97 31.50 -8.47 26.89
C ALA A 97 31.62 -6.96 26.58
N ILE A 98 30.58 -6.18 26.89
CA ILE A 98 30.55 -4.72 26.74
C ILE A 98 31.55 -4.07 27.68
N MET A 99 31.64 -4.52 28.94
CA MET A 99 32.60 -4.01 29.94
C MET A 99 34.06 -4.25 29.52
N VAL A 100 34.38 -5.47 29.10
CA VAL A 100 35.72 -5.81 28.59
C VAL A 100 36.07 -4.96 27.37
N ALA A 101 35.12 -4.81 26.43
CA ALA A 101 35.32 -3.98 25.25
C ALA A 101 35.45 -2.48 25.60
N ALA A 102 34.72 -1.99 26.60
CA ALA A 102 34.79 -0.61 27.05
C ALA A 102 36.17 -0.28 27.64
N ALA A 103 36.74 -1.19 28.43
CA ALA A 103 38.09 -1.03 28.99
C ALA A 103 39.19 -1.01 27.92
N ALA A 104 39.00 -1.77 26.83
CA ALA A 104 39.94 -1.83 25.71
C ALA A 104 39.74 -0.73 24.65
N SER A 105 38.64 0.04 24.71
CA SER A 105 38.24 0.93 23.63
C SER A 105 38.95 2.29 23.67
N TYR A 106 39.47 2.70 22.52
CA TYR A 106 40.21 3.96 22.31
C TYR A 106 39.32 5.20 22.10
N GLY A 107 38.00 5.08 22.23
CA GLY A 107 37.10 6.23 22.04
C GLY A 107 37.34 7.37 23.04
N ALA A 108 36.96 8.58 22.63
CA ALA A 108 37.20 9.82 23.38
C ALA A 108 36.42 9.84 24.70
N LYS A 109 37.01 10.43 25.73
CA LYS A 109 36.33 10.63 27.01
C LYS A 109 35.33 11.76 26.85
N PHE A 110 34.09 11.54 27.27
CA PHE A 110 33.11 12.62 27.39
C PHE A 110 33.33 13.35 28.72
N ASP A 111 33.19 14.67 28.67
CA ASP A 111 33.06 15.44 29.91
C ASP A 111 31.66 15.24 30.52
N LYS A 112 31.39 15.91 31.64
CA LYS A 112 30.09 15.79 32.31
C LYS A 112 28.95 16.36 31.47
N ASP A 113 29.22 17.43 30.72
CA ASP A 113 28.20 18.14 29.95
C ASP A 113 27.83 17.34 28.69
N ASP A 114 28.83 16.79 27.99
CA ASP A 114 28.69 15.87 26.87
C ASP A 114 27.95 14.58 27.27
N SER A 115 28.35 13.96 28.40
CA SER A 115 27.71 12.75 28.92
C SER A 115 26.24 13.01 29.26
N ASN A 116 25.93 14.16 29.87
CA ASN A 116 24.56 14.57 30.16
C ASN A 116 23.76 14.85 28.89
N ALA A 117 24.35 15.48 27.88
CA ALA A 117 23.69 15.76 26.61
C ALA A 117 23.30 14.46 25.86
N VAL A 118 24.22 13.50 25.79
CA VAL A 118 23.98 12.17 25.20
C VAL A 118 22.91 11.41 25.98
N LYS A 119 23.00 11.45 27.32
CA LYS A 119 22.03 10.81 28.21
C LYS A 119 20.62 11.35 27.99
N GLU A 120 20.46 12.67 27.94
CA GLU A 120 19.15 13.30 27.74
C GLU A 120 18.58 13.01 26.34
N PHE A 121 19.43 13.03 25.31
CA PHE A 121 19.03 12.63 23.96
C PHE A 121 18.56 11.15 23.92
N ALA A 122 19.26 10.26 24.60
CA ALA A 122 18.90 8.85 24.68
C ALA A 122 17.60 8.62 25.48
N LYS A 123 17.33 9.41 26.53
CA LYS A 123 16.03 9.38 27.24
C LYS A 123 14.87 9.76 26.34
N GLN A 124 15.02 10.75 25.46
CA GLN A 124 13.97 11.10 24.50
C GLN A 124 13.63 9.92 23.59
N ILE A 125 14.65 9.18 23.13
CA ILE A 125 14.44 7.96 22.33
C ILE A 125 13.71 6.89 23.15
N ALA A 126 14.10 6.69 24.42
CA ALA A 126 13.41 5.76 25.31
C ALA A 126 11.93 6.15 25.52
N GLY A 127 11.63 7.44 25.70
CA GLY A 127 10.26 7.95 25.79
C GLY A 127 9.44 7.71 24.51
N ILE A 128 10.05 7.86 23.33
CA ILE A 128 9.40 7.51 22.05
C ILE A 128 9.09 6.00 21.98
N MET A 129 10.00 5.15 22.46
CA MET A 129 9.78 3.70 22.50
C MET A 129 8.61 3.32 23.42
N GLU A 130 8.48 3.99 24.57
CA GLU A 130 7.38 3.80 25.50
C GLU A 130 6.05 4.30 24.93
N ALA A 131 6.02 5.52 24.39
CA ALA A 131 4.84 6.08 23.73
C ALA A 131 4.34 5.20 22.57
N ARG A 132 5.26 4.62 21.78
CA ARG A 132 4.93 3.66 20.72
C ARG A 132 4.25 2.42 21.28
N LYS A 133 4.74 1.88 22.40
CA LYS A 133 4.16 0.71 23.08
C LYS A 133 2.76 1.01 23.61
N GLU A 134 2.57 2.13 24.30
CA GLU A 134 1.27 2.56 24.80
C GLU A 134 0.25 2.75 23.66
N THR A 135 0.69 3.36 22.56
CA THR A 135 -0.16 3.56 21.37
C THR A 135 -0.54 2.22 20.72
N GLU A 136 0.38 1.25 20.69
CA GLU A 136 0.09 -0.10 20.20
C GLU A 136 -0.94 -0.81 21.08
N GLU A 137 -0.81 -0.75 22.40
CA GLU A 137 -1.79 -1.31 23.34
C GLU A 137 -3.18 -0.67 23.16
N TYR A 138 -3.22 0.65 22.97
CA TYR A 138 -4.45 1.38 22.64
C TYR A 138 -5.08 0.86 21.33
N VAL A 139 -4.29 0.76 20.25
CA VAL A 139 -4.75 0.25 18.95
C VAL A 139 -5.29 -1.17 19.09
N ASN A 140 -4.57 -2.06 19.77
CA ASN A 140 -4.99 -3.45 19.98
C ASN A 140 -6.36 -3.52 20.65
N SER A 141 -6.54 -2.76 21.74
CA SER A 141 -7.81 -2.72 22.47
C SER A 141 -8.99 -2.19 21.65
N MET A 142 -8.74 -1.25 20.74
CA MET A 142 -9.77 -0.64 19.89
C MET A 142 -10.12 -1.54 18.71
N VAL A 143 -9.12 -2.14 18.09
CA VAL A 143 -9.26 -3.07 16.97
C VAL A 143 -10.02 -4.33 17.40
N GLU A 144 -9.73 -4.89 18.57
CA GLU A 144 -10.46 -6.05 19.09
C GLU A 144 -11.94 -5.76 19.37
N LYS A 145 -12.29 -4.49 19.64
CA LYS A 145 -13.69 -4.08 19.85
C LYS A 145 -14.43 -3.88 18.54
N GLU A 146 -13.82 -3.19 17.58
CA GLU A 146 -14.48 -2.72 16.35
C GLU A 146 -14.27 -3.65 15.14
N LEU A 147 -13.18 -4.42 15.09
CA LEU A 147 -12.76 -5.28 13.97
C LEU A 147 -12.56 -6.74 14.40
N LYS A 148 -13.49 -7.29 15.18
CA LYS A 148 -13.39 -8.64 15.78
C LYS A 148 -13.03 -9.72 14.77
N ASN A 149 -13.64 -9.70 13.58
CA ASN A 149 -13.40 -10.74 12.59
C ASN A 149 -12.08 -10.56 11.85
N VAL A 150 -11.76 -9.34 11.42
CA VAL A 150 -10.51 -9.06 10.72
C VAL A 150 -9.30 -9.25 11.65
N ALA A 151 -9.40 -8.80 12.91
CA ALA A 151 -8.36 -8.94 13.93
C ALA A 151 -8.17 -10.37 14.47
N PHE A 152 -9.11 -11.28 14.20
CA PHE A 152 -8.90 -12.69 14.48
C PHE A 152 -8.24 -13.42 13.30
N MET A 153 -8.44 -12.91 12.08
CA MET A 153 -7.83 -13.44 10.85
C MET A 153 -6.41 -12.91 10.62
N LEU A 154 -6.08 -11.73 11.17
CA LEU A 154 -4.79 -11.04 11.10
C LEU A 154 -4.37 -10.59 12.50
N ASP A 155 -3.11 -10.20 12.68
CA ASP A 155 -2.71 -9.53 13.92
C ASP A 155 -3.40 -8.14 14.03
N PRO A 156 -3.75 -7.67 15.24
CA PRO A 156 -4.49 -6.41 15.41
C PRO A 156 -3.80 -5.21 14.77
N LEU A 157 -2.47 -5.10 14.87
CA LEU A 157 -1.71 -4.02 14.23
C LEU A 157 -1.77 -4.11 12.70
N LEU A 158 -1.72 -5.31 12.13
CA LEU A 158 -1.86 -5.53 10.69
C LEU A 158 -3.28 -5.21 10.21
N ALA A 159 -4.30 -5.54 11.00
CA ALA A 159 -5.69 -5.18 10.74
C ALA A 159 -5.88 -3.65 10.76
N ALA A 160 -5.30 -2.95 11.74
CA ALA A 160 -5.32 -1.49 11.81
C ALA A 160 -4.65 -0.85 10.59
N ARG A 161 -3.48 -1.35 10.17
CA ARG A 161 -2.81 -0.84 8.96
C ARG A 161 -3.63 -1.10 7.69
N LEU A 162 -4.28 -2.26 7.58
CA LEU A 162 -5.18 -2.56 6.47
C LEU A 162 -6.35 -1.57 6.42
N LEU A 163 -6.94 -1.27 7.58
CA LEU A 163 -7.98 -0.25 7.73
C LEU A 163 -7.48 1.14 7.33
N ALA A 164 -6.28 1.54 7.75
CA ALA A 164 -5.67 2.83 7.43
C ALA A 164 -5.40 3.02 5.93
N LEU A 165 -5.05 1.95 5.22
CA LEU A 165 -4.92 1.96 3.77
C LEU A 165 -6.29 2.04 3.07
N ALA A 166 -7.32 1.41 3.64
CA ALA A 166 -8.68 1.50 3.10
C ALA A 166 -9.36 2.86 3.38
N GLY A 167 -8.93 3.56 4.42
CA GLY A 167 -9.38 4.89 4.82
C GLY A 167 -10.64 4.92 5.67
N SER A 168 -11.45 3.86 5.67
CA SER A 168 -12.57 3.64 6.60
C SER A 168 -12.98 2.18 6.61
N LEU A 169 -13.72 1.76 7.63
CA LEU A 169 -14.27 0.41 7.72
C LEU A 169 -15.30 0.16 6.62
N LYS A 170 -16.10 1.18 6.30
CA LYS A 170 -17.05 1.10 5.18
C LYS A 170 -16.34 0.82 3.85
N ASN A 171 -15.29 1.57 3.54
CA ASN A 171 -14.52 1.36 2.32
C ASN A 171 -13.93 -0.05 2.30
N LEU A 172 -13.36 -0.52 3.42
CA LEU A 172 -12.80 -1.85 3.53
C LEU A 172 -13.86 -2.95 3.27
N ALA A 173 -15.08 -2.77 3.77
CA ALA A 173 -16.19 -3.70 3.55
C ALA A 173 -16.70 -3.70 2.09
N GLU A 174 -16.61 -2.56 1.40
CA GLU A 174 -16.99 -2.43 -0.02
C GLU A 174 -15.92 -2.95 -0.98
N MET A 175 -14.64 -2.97 -0.57
CA MET A 175 -13.54 -3.44 -1.40
C MET A 175 -13.70 -4.92 -1.80
N PRO A 176 -13.45 -5.25 -3.09
CA PRO A 176 -13.40 -6.64 -3.52
C PRO A 176 -12.10 -7.31 -3.02
N ALA A 177 -12.13 -8.64 -2.92
CA ALA A 177 -10.99 -9.43 -2.47
C ALA A 177 -9.72 -9.19 -3.30
N SER A 178 -9.86 -8.91 -4.61
CA SER A 178 -8.73 -8.59 -5.49
C SER A 178 -8.02 -7.29 -5.10
N THR A 179 -8.76 -6.30 -4.61
CA THR A 179 -8.20 -5.02 -4.15
C THR A 179 -7.51 -5.22 -2.81
N ILE A 180 -8.17 -5.89 -1.85
CA ILE A 180 -7.59 -6.23 -0.53
C ILE A 180 -6.30 -7.07 -0.70
N GLN A 181 -6.22 -7.90 -1.74
CA GLN A 181 -5.02 -8.69 -2.02
C GLN A 181 -3.78 -7.81 -2.28
N VAL A 182 -3.93 -6.68 -2.97
CA VAL A 182 -2.81 -5.85 -3.46
C VAL A 182 -2.71 -4.48 -2.80
N ILE A 183 -3.61 -4.14 -1.88
CA ILE A 183 -3.58 -2.88 -1.13
C ILE A 183 -2.27 -2.73 -0.35
N GLY A 184 -1.62 -1.57 -0.41
CA GLY A 184 -0.26 -1.33 0.08
C GLY A 184 0.86 -1.64 -0.93
N ALA A 185 0.52 -2.18 -2.11
CA ALA A 185 1.47 -2.36 -3.24
C ALA A 185 1.18 -1.43 -4.42
N GLU A 186 0.58 -0.26 -4.16
CA GLU A 186 0.13 0.72 -5.17
C GLU A 186 1.28 1.12 -6.08
N ARG A 187 2.47 1.40 -5.53
CA ARG A 187 3.66 1.79 -6.32
C ARG A 187 4.02 0.71 -7.35
N SER A 188 4.01 -0.55 -6.94
CA SER A 188 4.30 -1.69 -7.82
C SER A 188 3.18 -1.94 -8.83
N LEU A 189 1.93 -1.74 -8.42
CA LEU A 189 0.77 -1.85 -9.29
C LEU A 189 0.78 -0.77 -10.37
N PHE A 190 1.01 0.50 -10.01
CA PHE A 190 1.12 1.61 -10.95
C PHE A 190 2.32 1.46 -11.86
N LYS A 191 3.44 0.94 -11.36
CA LYS A 191 4.60 0.57 -12.20
C LYS A 191 4.23 -0.49 -13.23
N HIS A 192 3.49 -1.52 -12.83
CA HIS A 192 2.96 -2.52 -13.76
C HIS A 192 2.02 -1.89 -14.80
N LEU A 193 1.10 -1.02 -14.39
CA LEU A 193 0.18 -0.38 -15.34
C LEU A 193 0.88 0.55 -16.34
N ARG A 194 1.97 1.21 -15.94
CA ARG A 194 2.71 2.16 -16.80
C ARG A 194 3.80 1.51 -17.64
N GLN A 195 4.49 0.53 -17.08
CA GLN A 195 5.70 -0.08 -17.66
C GLN A 195 5.48 -1.54 -18.05
N HIS A 196 4.28 -2.05 -17.84
CA HIS A 196 3.88 -3.43 -18.08
C HIS A 196 4.86 -4.47 -17.49
N THR A 197 5.40 -4.18 -16.31
CA THR A 197 6.24 -5.11 -15.56
C THR A 197 5.40 -6.28 -15.02
N ARG A 198 5.96 -7.21 -14.23
CA ARG A 198 5.11 -8.23 -13.60
C ARG A 198 4.16 -7.58 -12.57
N PRO A 199 2.87 -7.96 -12.52
CA PRO A 199 1.94 -7.42 -11.53
C PRO A 199 2.31 -7.87 -10.11
N PRO A 200 2.03 -7.05 -9.08
CA PRO A 200 2.22 -7.44 -7.69
C PRO A 200 1.27 -8.59 -7.33
N LYS A 201 1.76 -9.56 -6.55
CA LYS A 201 0.97 -10.72 -6.10
C LYS A 201 0.24 -10.48 -4.79
N HIS A 202 0.76 -9.58 -3.95
CA HIS A 202 0.27 -9.29 -2.61
C HIS A 202 0.68 -7.88 -2.23
N GLY A 203 -0.10 -7.26 -1.35
CA GLY A 203 0.19 -5.98 -0.72
C GLY A 203 0.57 -6.15 0.76
N ILE A 204 -0.05 -5.37 1.63
CA ILE A 204 0.25 -5.34 3.07
C ILE A 204 0.03 -6.70 3.75
N ILE A 205 -0.93 -7.48 3.26
CA ILE A 205 -1.23 -8.83 3.77
C ILE A 205 -0.05 -9.80 3.63
N PHE A 206 0.99 -9.45 2.87
CA PHE A 206 2.25 -10.21 2.83
C PHE A 206 2.91 -10.39 4.19
N GLN A 207 2.72 -9.43 5.10
CA GLN A 207 3.28 -9.49 6.46
C GLN A 207 2.72 -10.66 7.28
N HIS A 208 1.55 -11.20 6.90
CA HIS A 208 0.96 -12.33 7.59
C HIS A 208 1.88 -13.58 7.52
N PRO A 209 2.13 -14.28 8.64
CA PRO A 209 3.09 -15.39 8.71
C PRO A 209 2.87 -16.47 7.65
N ALA A 210 1.61 -16.86 7.39
CA ALA A 210 1.28 -17.88 6.40
C ALA A 210 1.68 -17.53 4.95
N ILE A 211 1.87 -16.24 4.63
CA ILE A 211 2.28 -15.79 3.30
C ILE A 211 3.79 -15.54 3.27
N ASN A 212 4.34 -14.84 4.27
CA ASN A 212 5.76 -14.50 4.30
C ASN A 212 6.65 -15.77 4.33
N SER A 213 6.30 -16.75 5.17
CA SER A 213 7.01 -18.02 5.30
C SER A 213 6.86 -18.96 4.11
N ALA A 214 5.85 -18.76 3.25
CA ALA A 214 5.54 -19.69 2.18
C ALA A 214 6.50 -19.58 0.98
N PRO A 215 6.69 -20.67 0.20
CA PRO A 215 7.48 -20.64 -1.04
C PRO A 215 6.93 -19.66 -2.09
N LEU A 216 7.81 -19.02 -2.86
CA LEU A 216 7.48 -17.95 -3.83
C LEU A 216 6.35 -18.31 -4.83
N HIS A 217 6.26 -19.58 -5.21
CA HIS A 217 5.24 -20.07 -6.14
C HIS A 217 3.85 -20.22 -5.49
N GLN A 218 3.79 -20.39 -4.17
CA GLN A 218 2.54 -20.55 -3.40
C GLN A 218 2.00 -19.21 -2.87
N ARG A 219 2.89 -18.25 -2.55
CA ARG A 219 2.53 -16.95 -1.93
C ARG A 219 1.31 -16.27 -2.54
N GLY A 220 1.22 -16.20 -3.88
CA GLY A 220 0.10 -15.54 -4.56
C GLY A 220 -1.24 -16.29 -4.41
N ARG A 221 -1.22 -17.63 -4.33
CA ARG A 221 -2.42 -18.44 -4.11
C ARG A 221 -2.91 -18.27 -2.67
N ILE A 222 -1.98 -18.25 -1.71
CA ILE A 222 -2.27 -18.06 -0.29
C ILE A 222 -2.80 -16.65 -0.05
N ALA A 223 -2.15 -15.62 -0.59
CA ALA A 223 -2.59 -14.23 -0.50
C ALA A 223 -4.01 -14.04 -1.02
N ARG A 224 -4.36 -14.65 -2.16
CA ARG A 224 -5.73 -14.61 -2.70
C ARG A 224 -6.74 -15.29 -1.77
N ALA A 225 -6.38 -16.45 -1.21
CA ALA A 225 -7.25 -17.18 -0.29
C ALA A 225 -7.50 -16.37 1.00
N LEU A 226 -6.46 -15.73 1.54
CA LEU A 226 -6.56 -14.87 2.71
C LEU A 226 -7.43 -13.64 2.40
N ALA A 227 -7.14 -12.91 1.32
CA ALA A 227 -7.89 -11.72 0.93
C ALA A 227 -9.38 -12.00 0.73
N ALA A 228 -9.75 -13.18 0.20
CA ALA A 228 -11.14 -13.58 0.06
C ALA A 228 -11.84 -13.74 1.42
N LYS A 229 -11.15 -14.28 2.43
CA LYS A 229 -11.70 -14.41 3.79
C LYS A 229 -11.73 -13.07 4.52
N LEU A 230 -10.71 -12.23 4.34
CA LEU A 230 -10.70 -10.86 4.87
C LEU A 230 -11.83 -10.00 4.32
N ALA A 231 -12.15 -10.12 3.03
CA ALA A 231 -13.30 -9.41 2.45
C ALA A 231 -14.62 -9.79 3.12
N ILE A 232 -14.80 -11.07 3.47
CA ILE A 232 -16.00 -11.54 4.18
C ILE A 232 -15.99 -11.07 5.63
N ALA A 233 -14.83 -11.15 6.31
CA ALA A 233 -14.65 -10.69 7.67
C ALA A 233 -14.96 -9.18 7.81
N ALA A 234 -14.41 -8.34 6.92
CA ALA A 234 -14.63 -6.90 6.93
C ALA A 234 -16.11 -6.54 6.71
N LYS A 235 -16.81 -7.27 5.83
CA LYS A 235 -18.26 -7.11 5.65
C LYS A 235 -19.05 -7.49 6.90
N ALA A 236 -18.65 -8.56 7.57
CA ALA A 236 -19.29 -8.96 8.82
C ALA A 236 -19.05 -7.92 9.91
N ASP A 237 -17.81 -7.42 10.07
CA ASP A 237 -17.49 -6.36 11.05
C ASP A 237 -18.29 -5.07 10.81
N PHE A 238 -18.51 -4.67 9.55
CA PHE A 238 -19.27 -3.46 9.25
C PHE A 238 -20.80 -3.63 9.30
N TYR A 239 -21.35 -4.69 8.70
CA TYR A 239 -22.80 -4.81 8.50
C TYR A 239 -23.52 -5.60 9.60
N THR A 240 -22.93 -6.70 10.10
CA THR A 240 -23.65 -7.64 10.97
C THR A 240 -23.10 -7.70 12.38
N GLN A 241 -21.83 -7.35 12.58
CA GLN A 241 -21.06 -7.46 13.83
C GLN A 241 -21.06 -8.89 14.43
N HIS A 242 -21.46 -9.89 13.67
CA HIS A 242 -21.43 -11.29 14.09
C HIS A 242 -20.01 -11.84 14.04
N PHE A 243 -19.64 -12.58 15.09
CA PHE A 243 -18.34 -13.22 15.15
C PHE A 243 -18.33 -14.52 14.32
N ILE A 244 -17.85 -14.42 13.07
CA ILE A 244 -17.75 -15.53 12.10
C ILE A 244 -16.30 -15.97 11.87
N ALA A 245 -15.33 -15.29 12.48
CA ALA A 245 -13.91 -15.47 12.26
C ALA A 245 -13.38 -16.90 12.45
N PRO A 246 -13.83 -17.69 13.46
CA PRO A 246 -13.34 -19.06 13.65
C PRO A 246 -13.64 -19.95 12.43
N LYS A 247 -14.85 -19.82 11.87
CA LYS A 247 -15.26 -20.56 10.66
C LYS A 247 -14.46 -20.12 9.43
N LEU A 248 -14.18 -18.82 9.30
CA LEU A 248 -13.36 -18.30 8.20
C LEU A 248 -11.91 -18.79 8.29
N LYS A 249 -11.35 -18.86 9.50
CA LYS A 249 -10.01 -19.37 9.78
C LYS A 249 -9.89 -20.84 9.43
N GLU A 250 -10.84 -21.67 9.88
CA GLU A 250 -10.87 -23.10 9.51
C GLU A 250 -10.93 -23.30 7.99
N GLN A 251 -11.78 -22.53 7.29
CA GLN A 251 -11.86 -22.57 5.83
C GLN A 251 -10.56 -22.11 5.15
N PHE A 252 -9.87 -21.12 5.72
CA PHE A 252 -8.58 -20.67 5.22
C PHE A 252 -7.50 -21.73 5.40
N GLU A 253 -7.43 -22.36 6.58
CA GLU A 253 -6.46 -23.41 6.89
C GLU A 253 -6.66 -24.65 6.00
N LYS A 254 -7.91 -25.06 5.76
CA LYS A 254 -8.23 -26.12 4.78
C LYS A 254 -7.69 -25.77 3.39
N ARG A 255 -7.86 -24.51 2.97
CA ARG A 255 -7.35 -24.04 1.67
C ARG A 255 -5.83 -23.96 1.64
N LEU A 256 -5.19 -23.63 2.77
CA LEU A 256 -3.75 -23.56 2.90
C LEU A 256 -3.11 -24.94 2.71
N LYS A 257 -3.64 -25.97 3.39
CA LYS A 257 -3.19 -27.37 3.22
C LYS A 257 -3.28 -27.84 1.78
N GLN A 258 -4.42 -27.58 1.11
CA GLN A 258 -4.58 -27.88 -0.32
C GLN A 258 -3.59 -27.17 -1.24
N ILE A 259 -3.11 -25.97 -0.87
CA ILE A 259 -2.12 -25.24 -1.65
C ILE A 259 -0.71 -25.82 -1.44
N GLN A 260 -0.41 -26.26 -0.22
CA GLN A 260 0.87 -26.87 0.13
C GLN A 260 1.04 -28.26 -0.48
N GLU A 261 -0.02 -29.08 -0.46
CA GLU A 261 -0.06 -30.42 -1.06
C GLU A 261 -0.10 -30.41 -2.59
N ALA A 262 -0.48 -29.27 -3.20
CA ALA A 262 -0.60 -29.20 -4.65
C ALA A 262 0.78 -29.36 -5.32
N PRO A 263 0.92 -30.26 -6.32
CA PRO A 263 2.18 -30.50 -7.00
C PRO A 263 2.70 -29.22 -7.64
N VAL A 264 4.00 -29.00 -7.52
CA VAL A 264 4.70 -27.87 -8.15
C VAL A 264 4.60 -28.09 -9.66
N LYS A 265 3.71 -27.35 -10.33
CA LYS A 265 3.75 -27.30 -11.79
C LYS A 265 5.13 -26.72 -12.16
N PRO A 266 5.93 -27.41 -12.99
CA PRO A 266 7.20 -26.85 -13.47
C PRO A 266 6.86 -25.47 -14.06
N GLN A 267 7.57 -24.44 -13.60
CA GLN A 267 7.42 -23.13 -14.19
C GLN A 267 7.85 -23.28 -15.64
N SER A 268 6.88 -23.40 -16.56
CA SER A 268 7.23 -23.21 -17.96
C SER A 268 7.89 -21.84 -18.03
N GLU A 269 9.10 -21.79 -18.56
CA GLU A 269 9.75 -20.56 -18.96
C GLU A 269 8.88 -19.95 -20.04
N LYS A 270 7.76 -19.32 -19.64
CA LYS A 270 7.04 -18.45 -20.54
C LYS A 270 8.09 -17.40 -20.93
N PRO A 271 8.39 -17.27 -22.23
CA PRO A 271 9.36 -16.28 -22.68
C PRO A 271 9.01 -14.96 -22.01
N LYS A 272 10.02 -14.21 -21.57
CA LYS A 272 9.83 -12.88 -20.97
C LYS A 272 9.01 -12.07 -21.97
N HIS A 273 7.69 -12.03 -21.79
CA HIS A 273 6.80 -11.29 -22.65
C HIS A 273 7.15 -9.83 -22.40
N ASN A 274 7.94 -9.27 -23.31
CA ASN A 274 8.19 -7.86 -23.35
C ASN A 274 6.86 -7.24 -23.78
N TYR A 275 6.06 -6.79 -22.83
CA TYR A 275 4.84 -6.03 -23.09
C TYR A 275 5.05 -4.76 -23.96
N ARG A 276 6.29 -4.43 -24.34
CA ARG A 276 6.58 -3.44 -25.37
C ARG A 276 6.13 -3.90 -26.76
N ASP A 277 6.00 -5.20 -26.99
CA ASP A 277 5.70 -5.77 -28.30
C ASP A 277 4.18 -5.78 -28.59
N ASP A 278 3.33 -5.56 -27.57
CA ASP A 278 1.88 -5.44 -27.73
C ASP A 278 1.44 -4.02 -28.17
N ILE A 279 2.38 -3.10 -28.41
CA ILE A 279 2.11 -1.78 -29.00
C ILE A 279 2.24 -1.88 -30.53
N GLU A 280 1.59 -2.87 -31.14
CA GLU A 280 1.32 -2.85 -32.58
C GLU A 280 -0.02 -2.16 -32.83
N ASP A 281 0.09 -0.88 -33.14
CA ASP A 281 -0.77 -0.16 -34.09
C ASP A 281 -2.26 -0.01 -33.74
N ASP A 282 -2.57 0.65 -32.62
CA ASP A 282 -3.87 1.32 -32.38
C ASP A 282 -4.10 2.56 -33.29
N ARG A 283 -3.48 2.60 -34.48
CA ARG A 283 -4.01 3.39 -35.59
C ARG A 283 -5.25 2.67 -36.10
N PHE A 284 -6.38 2.91 -35.42
CA PHE A 284 -7.72 2.70 -35.98
C PHE A 284 -7.69 3.06 -37.47
N PRO A 285 -7.90 2.12 -38.41
CA PRO A 285 -8.16 2.52 -39.77
C PRO A 285 -9.48 3.27 -39.71
N ARG A 286 -9.42 4.61 -39.82
CA ARG A 286 -10.61 5.43 -40.02
C ARG A 286 -11.25 4.94 -41.31
N LYS A 287 -12.21 4.01 -41.20
CA LYS A 287 -13.13 3.69 -42.29
C LYS A 287 -13.87 4.98 -42.61
N ARG A 288 -13.36 5.69 -43.61
CA ARG A 288 -14.08 6.77 -44.29
C ARG A 288 -15.34 6.12 -44.85
N PHE A 289 -16.47 6.36 -44.20
CA PHE A 289 -17.77 6.15 -44.84
C PHE A 289 -17.94 7.26 -45.88
N GLY A 290 -17.39 7.02 -47.08
CA GLY A 290 -17.77 7.68 -48.31
C GLY A 290 -18.65 6.71 -49.10
N GLY A 291 -19.84 7.16 -49.47
CA GLY A 291 -20.92 6.32 -49.96
C GLY A 291 -20.68 5.60 -51.29
N GLY A 292 -21.56 4.65 -51.56
CA GLY A 292 -21.74 4.02 -52.87
C GLY A 292 -21.67 2.50 -52.84
N GLY A 293 -22.83 1.84 -52.86
CA GLY A 293 -22.98 0.46 -53.34
C GLY A 293 -22.77 -0.65 -52.31
N ARG A 294 -23.87 -1.19 -51.76
CA ARG A 294 -23.94 -2.62 -51.41
C ARG A 294 -24.63 -3.32 -52.60
N ARG A 295 -24.22 -4.51 -53.03
CA ARG A 295 -24.67 -5.84 -52.52
C ARG A 295 -24.11 -6.97 -53.45
N PRO A 296 -24.27 -8.29 -53.16
CA PRO A 296 -23.27 -9.11 -52.46
C PRO A 296 -23.03 -10.47 -53.19
N PHE A 297 -22.08 -11.32 -52.78
CA PHE A 297 -22.04 -12.80 -52.97
C PHE A 297 -20.72 -13.23 -52.30
N GLY A 298 -20.60 -14.08 -51.29
CA GLY A 298 -21.15 -15.41 -50.99
C GLY A 298 -19.96 -16.17 -50.35
N GLY A 299 -20.05 -17.06 -49.38
CA GLY A 299 -21.14 -17.64 -48.62
C GLY A 299 -20.56 -18.37 -47.40
N GLY A 300 -21.42 -18.86 -46.51
CA GLY A 300 -21.02 -19.75 -45.42
C GLY A 300 -21.91 -19.68 -44.20
N GLY A 301 -23.10 -20.31 -44.28
CA GLY A 301 -23.81 -20.81 -43.09
C GLY A 301 -25.04 -20.01 -42.67
N GLY A 302 -26.21 -20.35 -43.21
CA GLY A 302 -27.51 -19.92 -42.67
C GLY A 302 -28.67 -20.65 -43.33
N ARG A 303 -29.39 -21.45 -42.55
CA ARG A 303 -30.56 -22.27 -42.99
C ARG A 303 -31.73 -21.40 -43.46
N PRO A 304 -32.64 -21.90 -44.33
CA PRO A 304 -33.72 -21.10 -44.91
C PRO A 304 -35.08 -21.33 -44.24
N PHE A 305 -35.78 -20.26 -43.89
CA PHE A 305 -37.25 -20.14 -43.79
C PHE A 305 -37.51 -18.63 -43.95
N GLY A 306 -38.33 -18.07 -44.83
CA GLY A 306 -39.52 -18.54 -45.53
C GLY A 306 -40.66 -17.55 -45.22
N GLY A 307 -41.02 -16.65 -46.14
CA GLY A 307 -42.39 -16.09 -46.21
C GLY A 307 -42.63 -14.57 -46.04
N LYS A 308 -42.77 -13.90 -47.21
CA LYS A 308 -43.72 -12.84 -47.62
C LYS A 308 -43.72 -11.40 -47.01
N PRO A 309 -43.87 -10.34 -47.85
CA PRO A 309 -43.97 -8.94 -47.43
C PRO A 309 -45.42 -8.39 -47.44
N PHE A 310 -45.70 -7.44 -46.55
CA PHE A 310 -46.90 -6.58 -46.61
C PHE A 310 -46.56 -5.19 -47.17
N ASN A 311 -47.56 -4.59 -47.81
CA ASN A 311 -47.48 -3.54 -48.82
C ASN A 311 -48.12 -2.22 -48.32
N ARG A 312 -47.59 -1.07 -48.83
CA ARG A 312 -48.22 0.27 -49.03
C ARG A 312 -48.52 1.21 -47.83
N PRO A 313 -48.78 2.54 -48.05
CA PRO A 313 -48.19 3.47 -49.04
C PRO A 313 -47.96 4.93 -48.51
N SER A 314 -47.46 5.76 -49.43
CA SER A 314 -47.14 7.21 -49.42
C SER A 314 -48.24 8.22 -49.02
N GLY A 315 -47.81 9.43 -48.61
CA GLY A 315 -48.58 10.67 -48.86
C GLY A 315 -48.02 11.97 -48.23
N GLY A 316 -47.74 12.98 -49.06
CA GLY A 316 -47.77 14.45 -48.81
C GLY A 316 -46.74 15.06 -47.84
N GLY A 317 -46.18 16.26 -47.98
CA GLY A 317 -46.35 17.36 -48.92
C GLY A 317 -45.73 18.66 -48.34
N ARG A 318 -44.80 19.25 -49.10
CA ARG A 318 -44.38 20.67 -49.23
C ARG A 318 -43.58 21.43 -48.13
N PRO A 319 -42.81 22.47 -48.55
CA PRO A 319 -41.61 22.99 -47.89
C PRO A 319 -41.74 24.46 -47.40
N PHE A 320 -40.79 24.93 -46.59
CA PHE A 320 -40.56 26.37 -46.38
C PHE A 320 -39.08 26.74 -46.37
N ASP A 321 -38.84 27.95 -46.88
CA ASP A 321 -37.65 28.46 -47.53
C ASP A 321 -36.82 29.38 -46.60
N ARG A 322 -35.50 29.35 -46.83
CA ARG A 322 -34.48 30.42 -46.79
C ARG A 322 -34.26 31.41 -45.63
N ASN A 323 -32.95 31.76 -45.58
CA ASN A 323 -32.27 32.98 -45.09
C ASN A 323 -31.96 33.04 -43.59
N ARG A 324 -30.79 33.53 -43.13
CA ARG A 324 -29.77 34.42 -43.73
C ARG A 324 -28.50 34.47 -42.86
N GLY A 325 -27.34 34.75 -43.47
CA GLY A 325 -26.13 35.39 -42.90
C GLY A 325 -25.13 34.42 -42.24
N GLY A 326 -23.88 34.24 -42.66
CA GLY A 326 -22.88 35.18 -43.21
C GLY A 326 -22.07 35.77 -42.03
N GLY A 327 -20.73 35.74 -41.94
CA GLY A 327 -19.64 35.27 -42.80
C GLY A 327 -18.28 35.59 -42.12
N HIS A 328 -17.19 35.03 -42.68
CA HIS A 328 -15.76 35.47 -42.64
C HIS A 328 -15.01 35.64 -41.29
N GLY A 329 -13.72 35.34 -41.13
CA GLY A 329 -12.59 34.90 -41.99
C GLY A 329 -11.48 34.32 -41.06
N GLY A 330 -10.60 33.40 -41.49
CA GLY A 330 -9.26 33.67 -42.08
C GLY A 330 -8.30 34.33 -41.06
N SER A 331 -7.07 33.93 -40.76
CA SER A 331 -6.08 33.04 -41.40
C SER A 331 -4.76 33.04 -40.55
N GLY A 332 -3.95 31.98 -40.66
CA GLY A 332 -2.48 32.00 -40.42
C GLY A 332 -2.03 31.76 -38.97
N GLY A 333 -1.00 30.98 -38.64
CA GLY A 333 0.08 30.34 -39.40
C GLY A 333 1.37 30.38 -38.58
N GLN A 334 2.22 29.35 -38.71
CA GLN A 334 3.56 29.12 -38.11
C GLN A 334 3.55 28.44 -36.73
N GLY A 335 4.28 27.36 -36.45
CA GLY A 335 5.44 26.77 -37.14
C GLY A 335 6.63 26.72 -36.18
N GLY A 336 6.83 25.62 -35.46
CA GLY A 336 7.99 25.42 -34.58
C GLY A 336 8.25 23.93 -34.33
N LYS A 337 9.31 23.39 -34.93
CA LYS A 337 9.79 22.00 -34.79
C LYS A 337 10.58 21.79 -33.49
N PRO A 338 10.70 20.53 -32.99
CA PRO A 338 11.38 20.20 -31.75
C PRO A 338 12.87 19.85 -31.96
N PHE A 339 13.72 20.19 -30.99
CA PHE A 339 15.14 19.79 -30.95
C PHE A 339 15.40 18.70 -29.90
N GLY A 340 16.07 17.62 -30.33
CA GLY A 340 17.26 17.13 -29.63
C GLY A 340 17.14 15.95 -28.66
N LYS A 341 16.99 14.72 -29.19
CA LYS A 341 17.41 13.49 -28.50
C LYS A 341 18.93 13.32 -28.61
N LYS A 342 19.63 12.99 -27.51
CA LYS A 342 20.93 12.29 -27.53
C LYS A 342 20.91 11.13 -26.52
N PRO A 343 21.35 9.92 -26.89
CA PRO A 343 21.50 8.79 -25.97
C PRO A 343 22.91 8.73 -25.39
N PHE A 344 23.04 8.53 -24.07
CA PHE A 344 24.33 8.22 -23.43
C PHE A 344 24.60 6.72 -23.46
N LYS A 345 25.82 6.40 -23.90
CA LYS A 345 26.39 5.07 -24.13
C LYS A 345 26.60 4.30 -22.81
N ARG A 346 26.34 2.99 -22.87
CA ARG A 346 26.79 1.98 -21.91
C ARG A 346 28.31 1.92 -21.91
N PHE A 347 28.91 1.88 -20.73
CA PHE A 347 30.28 1.42 -20.54
C PHE A 347 30.26 0.04 -19.92
N ASP A 348 30.90 -0.86 -20.65
CA ASP A 348 31.20 -2.25 -20.33
C ASP A 348 32.51 -2.27 -19.53
N LYS A 349 32.55 -2.95 -18.38
CA LYS A 349 33.79 -3.38 -17.72
C LYS A 349 33.52 -4.69 -16.98
N GLY A 350 33.87 -5.79 -17.65
CA GLY A 350 34.23 -7.05 -17.01
C GLY A 350 35.76 -7.18 -16.88
N ARG A 351 36.15 -8.08 -15.96
CA ARG A 351 37.49 -8.61 -15.62
C ARG A 351 38.34 -7.65 -14.77
N ARG A 352 38.95 -8.11 -13.67
CA ARG A 352 39.52 -9.42 -13.36
C ARG A 352 39.06 -9.99 -12.03
#